data_AF-A0ABD1KSA2-F1
#
_entry.id   AF-A0ABD1KSA2-F1
#
_cell.length_a   1.000
_cell.length_b   1.000
_cell.length_c   1.000
_cell.angle_alpha   90.00
_cell.angle_beta   90.00
_cell.angle_gamma   90.00
#
_symmetry.space_group_name_H-M   'P 1'
#
loop_
_entity.id
_entity.type
_entity.pdbx_description
1 polymer ?
#
loop_
_entity_poly.entity_id
_entity_poly.type
_entity_poly.pdbx_seq_one_letter_code
_entity_poly.pdbx_strand_id
1 'polypeptide(L)'
;MEKSVGSLQEQALKRKERLKALRDKQLQGRDPQDGEPERKRALEEPDLESEERHRELKLRNYTPEDEELKERQVPKAKPASVEDKVKDQLEAAIPEPIIEEVDLANLAPRKPDWDLKRDVAKKLEKLERRTQKAIAELIRERLKGSEDELAGAVGAVGMAQGDSD
;
A
#
# COMPACT_ATOMS: atom_id res chain seq x y z
N MET A 1 16.56 71.19 -23.29
CA MET A 1 16.59 69.99 -24.15
C MET A 1 15.20 69.37 -24.12
N GLU A 2 14.40 69.66 -25.13
CA GLU A 2 13.01 69.24 -25.23
C GLU A 2 12.94 67.77 -25.64
N LYS A 3 12.27 66.93 -24.85
CA LYS A 3 12.05 65.52 -25.20
C LYS A 3 10.86 65.46 -26.15
N SER A 4 11.17 65.35 -27.43
CA SER A 4 10.23 65.16 -28.54
C SER A 4 9.18 64.08 -28.21
N VAL A 5 7.91 64.48 -28.18
CA VAL A 5 6.74 63.62 -27.94
C VAL A 5 6.63 62.45 -28.93
N GLY A 6 7.27 62.54 -30.10
CA GLY A 6 7.40 61.44 -31.06
C GLY A 6 8.23 60.26 -30.52
N SER A 7 9.24 60.52 -29.68
CA SER A 7 10.07 59.46 -29.09
C SER A 7 9.29 58.56 -28.12
N LEU A 8 8.27 59.10 -27.44
CA LEU A 8 7.47 58.32 -26.48
C LEU A 8 6.47 57.41 -27.21
N GLN A 9 5.87 57.93 -28.29
CA GLN A 9 4.92 57.20 -29.11
C GLN A 9 5.62 56.06 -29.88
N GLU A 10 6.81 56.30 -30.42
CA GLU A 10 7.65 55.26 -31.01
C GLU A 10 8.07 54.19 -29.99
N GLN A 11 8.40 54.58 -28.76
CA GLN A 11 8.71 53.62 -27.69
C GLN A 11 7.48 52.78 -27.30
N ALA A 12 6.28 53.38 -27.29
CA ALA A 12 5.04 52.67 -27.00
C ALA A 12 4.71 51.62 -28.09
N LEU A 13 4.89 51.98 -29.37
CA LEU A 13 4.70 51.05 -30.49
C LEU A 13 5.72 49.89 -30.44
N LYS A 14 7.01 50.19 -30.21
CA LYS A 14 8.04 49.16 -30.02
C LYS A 14 7.73 48.22 -28.85
N ARG A 15 7.19 48.76 -27.73
CA ARG A 15 6.73 47.93 -26.60
C ARG A 15 5.54 47.06 -26.98
N LYS A 16 4.56 47.61 -27.69
CA LYS A 16 3.37 46.88 -28.15
C LYS A 16 3.74 45.72 -29.06
N GLU A 17 4.63 45.95 -30.02
CA GLU A 17 5.15 44.92 -30.94
C GLU A 17 5.94 43.86 -30.18
N ARG A 18 6.80 44.25 -29.24
CA ARG A 18 7.56 43.33 -28.39
C ARG A 18 6.64 42.45 -27.52
N LEU A 19 5.59 43.03 -26.94
CA LEU A 19 4.60 42.29 -26.16
C LEU A 19 3.78 41.34 -27.04
N LYS A 20 3.42 41.77 -28.25
CA LYS A 20 2.73 40.92 -29.22
C LYS A 20 3.59 39.72 -29.61
N ALA A 21 4.87 39.93 -29.92
CA ALA A 21 5.81 38.86 -30.24
C ALA A 21 6.01 37.88 -29.06
N LEU A 22 6.02 38.39 -27.81
CA LEU A 22 6.06 37.52 -26.63
C LEU A 22 4.79 36.68 -26.48
N ARG A 23 3.61 37.26 -26.73
CA ARG A 23 2.33 36.55 -26.71
C ARG A 23 2.27 35.49 -27.80
N ASP A 24 2.69 35.82 -29.01
CA ASP A 24 2.71 34.89 -30.15
C ASP A 24 3.71 33.75 -29.90
N LYS A 25 4.89 34.04 -29.34
CA LYS A 25 5.86 33.02 -28.93
C LYS A 25 5.34 32.12 -27.81
N GLN A 26 4.59 32.67 -26.85
CA GLN A 26 3.97 31.88 -25.78
C GLN A 26 2.82 31.00 -26.28
N LEU A 27 2.12 31.41 -27.35
CA LEU A 27 1.12 30.58 -28.01
C LEU A 27 1.77 29.48 -28.88
N GLN A 28 2.88 29.77 -29.56
CA GLN A 28 3.59 28.78 -30.39
C GLN A 28 4.41 27.78 -29.56
N GLY A 29 4.93 28.19 -28.39
CA GLY A 29 5.67 27.31 -27.48
C GLY A 29 4.80 26.52 -26.50
N ARG A 30 3.46 26.58 -26.64
CA ARG A 30 2.54 25.81 -25.81
C ARG A 30 2.26 24.47 -26.50
N ASP A 31 3.09 23.47 -26.19
CA ASP A 31 2.77 22.09 -26.48
C ASP A 31 1.41 21.73 -25.83
N PRO A 32 0.50 21.04 -26.54
CA PRO A 32 -0.84 20.74 -26.05
C PRO A 32 -0.89 19.70 -24.91
N GLN A 33 0.25 19.35 -24.32
CA GLN A 33 0.39 18.26 -23.34
C GLN A 33 0.67 18.70 -21.91
N ASP A 34 0.70 20.00 -21.61
CA ASP A 34 0.87 20.48 -20.23
C ASP A 34 -0.44 21.02 -19.66
N GLY A 35 -1.07 20.18 -18.84
CA GLY A 35 -2.36 20.42 -18.19
C GLY A 35 -2.24 21.34 -16.99
N GLU A 36 -2.49 22.64 -17.20
CA GLU A 36 -2.79 23.58 -16.10
C GLU A 36 -3.96 24.53 -16.45
N PRO A 37 -4.71 24.96 -15.41
CA PRO A 37 -6.13 25.28 -15.52
C PRO A 37 -6.40 26.60 -16.23
N GLU A 38 -7.55 26.66 -16.92
CA GLU A 38 -8.07 27.87 -17.57
C GLU A 38 -8.33 28.98 -16.53
N ARG A 39 -7.30 29.79 -16.26
CA ARG A 39 -7.49 31.08 -15.61
C ARG A 39 -8.16 32.01 -16.63
N LYS A 40 -9.49 32.06 -16.54
CA LYS A 40 -10.40 33.12 -17.00
C LYS A 40 -9.95 33.79 -18.30
N ARG A 41 -10.30 33.16 -19.43
CA ARG A 41 -10.41 33.88 -20.70
C ARG A 41 -11.39 35.03 -20.48
N ALA A 42 -10.92 36.26 -20.61
CA ALA A 42 -11.80 37.42 -20.70
C ALA A 42 -12.75 37.16 -21.88
N LEU A 43 -14.06 37.28 -21.64
CA LEU A 43 -15.09 37.20 -22.66
C LEU A 43 -14.73 38.17 -23.81
N GLU A 44 -14.39 37.63 -24.97
CA GLU A 44 -14.62 38.32 -26.24
C GLU A 44 -16.11 38.15 -26.53
N GLU A 45 -16.86 39.26 -26.56
CA GLU A 45 -18.23 39.27 -27.08
C GLU A 45 -18.18 39.03 -28.59
N PRO A 46 -18.93 38.06 -29.12
CA PRO A 46 -19.38 38.10 -30.50
C PRO A 46 -20.87 38.45 -30.50
N ASP A 47 -21.17 39.64 -31.01
CA ASP A 47 -22.48 39.95 -31.53
C ASP A 47 -22.84 38.99 -32.69
N LEU A 48 -24.14 38.69 -32.76
CA LEU A 48 -24.95 38.33 -33.94
C LEU A 48 -25.59 36.93 -33.96
N GLU A 49 -26.90 36.95 -33.69
CA GLU A 49 -27.96 36.19 -34.36
C GLU A 49 -27.86 34.67 -34.37
N SER A 50 -28.23 34.05 -33.24
CA SER A 50 -28.79 32.70 -33.23
C SER A 50 -30.18 32.77 -32.63
N GLU A 51 -31.21 32.32 -33.35
CA GLU A 51 -32.59 32.28 -32.86
C GLU A 51 -32.66 31.81 -31.40
N GLU A 52 -33.21 32.68 -30.57
CA GLU A 52 -33.26 32.51 -29.13
C GLU A 52 -34.20 31.35 -28.79
N ARG A 53 -33.67 30.12 -28.79
CA ARG A 53 -34.22 29.06 -27.96
C ARG A 53 -33.98 29.47 -26.51
N HIS A 54 -34.85 30.34 -26.00
CA HIS A 54 -34.88 30.71 -24.60
C HIS A 54 -34.86 29.41 -23.79
N ARG A 55 -33.83 29.27 -22.94
CA ARG A 55 -33.68 28.11 -22.07
C ARG A 55 -34.99 27.91 -21.32
N GLU A 56 -35.48 26.67 -21.28
CA GLU A 56 -36.73 26.32 -20.60
C GLU A 56 -36.77 26.93 -19.19
N LEU A 57 -37.86 27.65 -18.90
CA LEU A 57 -38.08 28.31 -17.61
C LEU A 57 -38.06 27.24 -16.51
N LYS A 58 -37.16 27.37 -15.53
CA LYS A 58 -37.06 26.46 -14.37
C LYS A 58 -37.22 27.24 -13.07
N LEU A 59 -38.30 26.96 -12.34
CA LEU A 59 -38.65 27.70 -11.13
C LEU A 59 -38.05 26.99 -9.91
N ARG A 60 -37.04 27.61 -9.29
CA ARG A 60 -36.34 27.06 -8.11
C ARG A 60 -36.86 27.63 -6.78
N ASN A 61 -37.24 28.91 -6.77
CA ASN A 61 -37.64 29.65 -5.55
C ASN A 61 -39.14 30.03 -5.52
N TYR A 62 -39.85 29.89 -6.64
CA TYR A 62 -41.26 30.28 -6.77
C TYR A 62 -42.16 29.04 -7.00
N THR A 63 -43.35 29.05 -6.42
CA THR A 63 -44.39 28.03 -6.66
C THR A 63 -45.55 28.68 -7.38
N PRO A 64 -45.70 28.46 -8.70
CA PRO A 64 -46.77 29.06 -9.49
C PRO A 64 -48.13 28.40 -9.20
N GLU A 65 -49.21 29.15 -9.39
CA GLU A 65 -50.59 28.63 -9.26
C GLU A 65 -51.03 27.87 -10.52
N ASP A 66 -50.56 28.28 -11.70
CA ASP A 66 -50.83 27.65 -13.00
C ASP A 66 -50.21 26.26 -13.15
N GLU A 67 -50.97 25.32 -13.72
CA GLU A 67 -50.58 23.91 -13.86
C GLU A 67 -49.38 23.70 -14.79
N GLU A 68 -49.30 24.42 -15.91
CA GLU A 68 -48.19 24.33 -16.88
C GLU A 68 -46.84 24.80 -16.31
N LEU A 69 -46.88 25.75 -15.35
CA LEU A 69 -45.68 26.29 -14.72
C LEU A 69 -45.25 25.44 -13.52
N LYS A 70 -46.14 24.65 -12.92
CA LYS A 70 -45.81 23.70 -11.84
C LYS A 70 -44.94 22.55 -12.34
N GLU A 71 -45.18 22.07 -13.57
CA GLU A 71 -44.33 21.03 -14.19
C GLU A 71 -42.89 21.51 -14.41
N ARG A 72 -42.71 22.84 -14.52
CA ARG A 72 -41.42 23.51 -14.68
C ARG A 72 -40.74 23.84 -13.35
N GLN A 73 -41.30 23.41 -12.22
CA GLN A 73 -40.71 23.59 -10.90
C GLN A 73 -39.59 22.57 -10.64
N VAL A 74 -38.43 23.05 -10.20
CA VAL A 74 -37.31 22.17 -9.83
C VAL A 74 -37.61 21.52 -8.48
N PRO A 75 -37.54 20.19 -8.36
CA PRO A 75 -37.78 19.52 -7.08
C PRO A 75 -36.77 19.99 -6.03
N LYS A 76 -37.26 20.27 -4.83
CA LYS A 76 -36.42 20.65 -3.70
C LYS A 76 -35.51 19.47 -3.35
N ALA A 77 -34.19 19.68 -3.42
CA ALA A 77 -33.23 18.67 -3.03
C ALA A 77 -33.41 18.35 -1.54
N LYS A 78 -33.65 17.07 -1.22
CA LYS A 78 -33.63 16.59 0.16
C LYS A 78 -32.15 16.59 0.62
N PRO A 79 -31.84 17.08 1.83
CA PRO A 79 -30.49 16.96 2.37
C PRO A 79 -30.12 15.47 2.43
N ALA A 80 -28.85 15.15 2.15
CA ALA A 80 -28.36 13.78 2.22
C ALA A 80 -28.64 13.20 3.61
N SER A 81 -29.20 11.99 3.65
CA SER A 81 -29.44 11.23 4.88
C SER A 81 -28.14 11.15 5.68
N VAL A 82 -28.17 11.66 6.91
CA VAL A 82 -27.01 11.63 7.81
C VAL A 82 -26.81 10.25 8.41
N GLU A 83 -27.83 9.39 8.36
CA GLU A 83 -27.82 8.04 8.92
C GLU A 83 -26.73 7.16 8.28
N ASP A 84 -26.54 7.25 6.96
CA ASP A 84 -25.55 6.44 6.27
C ASP A 84 -24.13 6.91 6.61
N LYS A 85 -23.91 8.23 6.70
CA LYS A 85 -22.62 8.79 7.14
C LYS A 85 -22.28 8.45 8.59
N VAL A 86 -23.29 8.40 9.46
CA VAL A 86 -23.10 8.02 10.88
C VAL A 86 -22.77 6.53 10.99
N LYS A 87 -23.40 5.68 10.17
CA LYS A 87 -23.04 4.25 10.08
C LYS A 87 -21.62 4.06 9.60
N ASP A 88 -21.23 4.75 8.52
CA ASP A 88 -19.86 4.69 7.98
C ASP A 88 -18.83 5.15 9.02
N GLN A 89 -19.15 6.20 9.80
CA GLN A 89 -18.28 6.68 10.88
C GLN A 89 -18.20 5.71 12.07
N LEU A 90 -19.31 5.04 12.42
CA LEU A 90 -19.33 4.04 13.48
C LEU A 90 -18.58 2.77 13.08
N GLU A 91 -18.70 2.35 11.82
CA GLU A 91 -17.97 1.20 11.28
C GLU A 91 -16.47 1.49 11.17
N ALA A 92 -16.09 2.70 10.75
CA ALA A 92 -14.69 3.16 10.80
C ALA A 92 -14.13 3.36 12.22
N ALA A 93 -15.00 3.53 13.22
CA ALA A 93 -14.62 3.63 14.63
C ALA A 93 -14.56 2.29 15.34
N ILE A 94 -14.93 1.19 14.68
CA ILE A 94 -14.62 -0.17 15.12
C ILE A 94 -13.24 -0.49 14.51
N PRO A 95 -12.14 -0.33 15.26
CA PRO A 95 -10.84 -0.73 14.74
C PRO A 95 -10.88 -2.22 14.44
N GLU A 96 -10.67 -2.59 13.18
CA GLU A 96 -10.27 -3.94 12.84
C GLU A 96 -9.05 -4.29 13.71
N PRO A 97 -9.02 -5.45 14.39
CA PRO A 97 -7.85 -5.87 15.14
C PRO A 97 -6.72 -6.10 14.14
N ILE A 98 -5.93 -5.05 13.92
CA ILE A 98 -4.69 -5.09 13.16
C ILE A 98 -3.76 -6.01 13.94
N ILE A 99 -3.72 -7.26 13.48
CA ILE A 99 -2.64 -8.25 13.59
C ILE A 99 -1.98 -8.28 14.97
N GLU A 100 -2.32 -9.34 15.72
CA GLU A 100 -1.46 -10.06 16.67
C GLU A 100 -0.16 -9.34 17.01
N GLU A 101 -0.20 -8.67 18.17
CA GLU A 101 0.93 -8.25 18.99
C GLU A 101 2.25 -8.83 18.50
N VAL A 102 3.01 -8.05 17.73
CA VAL A 102 4.37 -8.40 17.38
C VAL A 102 5.14 -8.54 18.69
N ASP A 103 5.45 -9.77 19.07
CA ASP A 103 6.14 -10.12 20.30
C ASP A 103 7.46 -9.34 20.41
N LEU A 104 7.42 -8.25 21.18
CA LEU A 104 8.52 -7.29 21.37
C LEU A 104 9.78 -7.94 21.94
N ALA A 105 9.67 -9.14 22.53
CA ALA A 105 10.81 -9.93 22.98
C ALA A 105 11.65 -10.48 21.82
N ASN A 106 11.06 -10.66 20.63
CA ASN A 106 11.77 -11.13 19.44
C ASN A 106 12.49 -10.01 18.68
N LEU A 107 12.11 -8.75 18.91
CA LEU A 107 12.66 -7.54 18.27
C LEU A 107 13.87 -6.96 19.05
N ALA A 108 14.07 -7.36 20.30
CA ALA A 108 15.20 -6.94 21.12
C ALA A 108 16.55 -7.40 20.53
N PRO A 109 17.67 -6.69 20.79
CA PRO A 109 19.00 -7.12 20.40
C PRO A 109 19.32 -8.46 21.06
N ARG A 110 19.35 -9.53 20.28
CA ARG A 110 19.69 -10.86 20.79
C ARG A 110 21.20 -11.02 20.89
N LYS A 111 21.62 -12.05 21.64
CA LYS A 111 23.05 -12.34 21.84
C LYS A 111 23.74 -12.53 20.48
N PRO A 112 24.97 -12.02 20.28
CA PRO A 112 25.72 -12.17 19.03
C PRO A 112 25.82 -13.63 18.54
N ASP A 113 25.90 -14.58 19.47
CA ASP A 113 26.00 -16.02 19.14
C ASP A 113 24.66 -16.70 18.85
N TRP A 114 23.54 -15.99 18.93
CA TRP A 114 22.22 -16.62 18.83
C TRP A 114 21.97 -17.20 17.43
N ASP A 115 22.39 -16.48 16.39
CA ASP A 115 22.30 -16.93 15.01
C ASP A 115 23.19 -18.17 14.77
N LEU A 116 24.43 -18.11 15.29
CA LEU A 116 25.36 -19.24 15.23
C LEU A 116 24.79 -20.49 15.90
N LYS A 117 24.17 -20.34 17.08
CA LYS A 117 23.54 -21.46 17.79
C LYS A 117 22.37 -22.05 17.01
N ARG A 118 21.52 -21.21 16.40
CA ARG A 118 20.39 -21.68 15.60
C ARG A 118 20.87 -22.49 14.39
N ASP A 119 21.86 -21.97 13.67
CA ASP A 119 22.33 -22.59 12.43
C ASP A 119 23.17 -23.85 12.69
N VAL A 120 23.89 -23.91 13.82
CA VAL A 120 24.66 -25.08 14.25
C VAL A 120 23.75 -26.14 14.90
N ALA A 121 22.66 -25.76 15.59
CA ALA A 121 21.78 -26.70 16.29
C ALA A 121 21.23 -27.80 15.37
N LYS A 122 20.77 -27.45 14.16
CA LYS A 122 20.26 -28.43 13.19
C LYS A 122 21.34 -29.43 12.72
N LYS A 123 22.60 -29.01 12.68
CA LYS A 123 23.73 -29.88 12.31
C LYS A 123 24.11 -30.79 13.48
N LEU A 124 24.15 -30.23 14.70
CA LEU A 124 24.39 -30.99 15.92
C LEU A 124 23.33 -32.05 16.16
N GLU A 125 22.04 -31.73 15.98
CA GLU A 125 20.95 -32.71 16.15
C GLU A 125 21.11 -33.91 15.19
N LYS A 126 21.44 -33.64 13.92
CA LYS A 126 21.71 -34.72 12.94
C LYS A 126 22.90 -35.57 13.32
N LEU A 127 23.97 -34.94 13.82
CA LEU A 127 25.17 -35.64 14.25
C LEU A 127 24.89 -36.46 15.51
N GLU A 128 24.22 -35.88 16.50
CA GLU A 128 23.83 -36.50 17.75
C GLU A 128 22.98 -37.75 17.51
N ARG A 129 21.99 -37.70 16.60
CA ARG A 129 21.21 -38.90 16.23
C ARG A 129 22.08 -40.02 15.65
N ARG A 130 23.10 -39.67 14.84
CA ARG A 130 24.05 -40.66 14.28
C ARG A 130 24.99 -41.19 15.36
N THR A 131 25.46 -40.33 16.26
CA THR A 131 26.32 -40.70 17.37
C THR A 131 25.59 -41.62 18.34
N GLN A 132 24.34 -41.30 18.71
CA GLN A 132 23.49 -42.17 19.53
C GLN A 132 23.24 -43.52 18.86
N LYS A 133 23.02 -43.54 17.54
CA LYS A 133 22.89 -44.78 16.78
C LYS A 133 24.18 -45.61 16.80
N ALA A 134 25.33 -45.00 16.55
CA ALA A 134 26.63 -45.67 16.60
C ALA A 134 26.95 -46.18 18.02
N ILE A 135 26.64 -45.39 19.06
CA ILE A 135 26.77 -45.81 20.47
C ILE A 135 25.87 -47.03 20.73
N ALA A 136 24.61 -47.00 20.28
CA ALA A 136 23.71 -48.14 20.44
C ALA A 136 24.20 -49.39 19.70
N GLU A 137 24.77 -49.25 18.51
CA GLU A 137 25.38 -50.34 17.75
C GLU A 137 26.60 -50.91 18.47
N LEU A 138 27.52 -50.06 18.95
CA LEU A 138 28.68 -50.50 19.74
C LEU A 138 28.28 -51.22 21.03
N ILE A 139 27.23 -50.75 21.72
CA ILE A 139 26.70 -51.41 22.91
C ILE A 139 26.14 -52.79 22.55
N ARG A 140 25.41 -52.92 21.43
CA ARG A 140 24.89 -54.22 20.97
C ARG A 140 26.01 -55.19 20.60
N GLU A 141 27.04 -54.74 19.89
CA GLU A 141 28.19 -55.57 19.53
C GLU A 141 28.95 -56.03 20.79
N ARG A 142 29.17 -55.13 21.74
CA ARG A 142 29.81 -55.46 23.01
C ARG A 142 28.98 -56.45 23.84
N LEU A 143 27.66 -56.26 23.90
CA LEU A 143 26.77 -57.19 24.59
C LEU A 143 26.76 -58.55 23.92
N LYS A 144 26.70 -58.61 22.58
CA LYS A 144 26.73 -59.89 21.83
C LYS A 144 28.06 -60.63 22.01
N GLY A 145 29.19 -59.93 21.89
CA GLY A 145 30.51 -60.54 22.13
C GLY A 145 30.70 -60.98 23.57
N SER A 146 30.13 -60.24 24.53
CA SER A 146 30.08 -60.66 25.93
C SER A 146 29.09 -61.79 26.17
N GLU A 147 27.98 -61.90 25.43
CA GLU A 147 26.99 -62.96 25.56
C GLU A 147 27.55 -64.31 25.13
N ASP A 148 28.40 -64.36 24.09
CA ASP A 148 29.13 -65.57 23.70
C ASP A 148 30.14 -66.00 24.80
N GLU A 149 30.85 -65.06 25.41
CA GLU A 149 31.74 -65.30 26.55
C GLU A 149 30.97 -65.73 27.82
N LEU A 150 29.83 -65.09 28.09
CA LEU A 150 28.95 -65.37 29.23
C LEU A 150 28.22 -66.71 29.04
N ALA A 151 27.76 -67.03 27.84
CA ALA A 151 27.13 -68.32 27.51
C ALA A 151 28.15 -69.46 27.59
N GLY A 152 29.39 -69.24 27.14
CA GLY A 152 30.49 -70.18 27.33
C GLY A 152 30.84 -70.40 28.81
N ALA A 153 30.89 -69.33 29.60
CA ALA A 153 31.16 -69.41 31.04
C ALA A 153 30.02 -70.09 31.83
N VAL A 154 28.76 -69.81 31.49
CA VAL A 154 27.59 -70.44 32.13
C VAL A 154 27.46 -71.92 31.72
N GLY A 155 27.75 -72.27 30.47
CA GLY A 155 27.82 -73.66 30.02
C GLY A 155 28.92 -74.46 30.73
N ALA A 156 30.10 -73.86 30.93
CA ALA A 156 31.19 -74.49 31.67
C ALA A 156 30.88 -74.70 33.16
N VAL A 157 30.20 -73.74 33.80
CA VAL A 157 29.75 -73.86 35.19
C VAL A 157 28.67 -74.94 35.33
N GLY A 158 27.74 -75.05 34.37
CA GLY A 158 26.71 -76.09 34.35
C GLY A 158 27.26 -77.50 34.14
N MET A 159 28.33 -77.66 33.34
CA MET A 159 29.01 -78.95 33.17
C MET A 159 29.82 -79.37 34.39
N ALA A 160 30.49 -78.43 35.07
CA ALA A 160 31.29 -78.73 36.27
C ALA A 160 30.44 -79.14 37.50
N GLN A 161 29.16 -78.76 37.55
CA GLN A 161 28.23 -79.16 38.61
C GLN A 161 27.51 -80.50 38.33
N GLY A 162 27.61 -81.04 37.11
CA GLY A 162 26.95 -82.29 36.72
C GLY A 162 27.80 -83.55 36.86
N ASP A 163 29.10 -83.43 37.16
CA ASP A 163 30.08 -84.53 37.16
C ASP A 163 30.67 -84.80 38.57
N SER A 164 29.94 -84.39 39.62
CA SER A 164 30.27 -84.72 41.02
C SER A 164 29.12 -85.47 41.70
N ASP A 165 28.93 -86.74 41.32
CA ASP A 165 28.20 -87.75 42.11
C ASP A 165 28.97 -89.07 42.06
#